data_AF-A0A4U0GV52-F1
#
_entry.id   AF-A0A4U0GV52-F1
#
_cell.length_a   1.000
_cell.length_b   1.000
_cell.length_c   1.000
_cell.angle_alpha   90.00
_cell.angle_beta   90.00
_cell.angle_gamma   90.00
#
_symmetry.space_group_name_H-M   'P 1'
#
loop_
_entity.id
_entity.type
_entity.pdbx_description
1 polymer ?
#
loop_
_entity_poly.entity_id
_entity_poly.type
_entity_poly.pdbx_seq_one_letter_code
_entity_poly.pdbx_strand_id
1 'polypeptide(L)'
;MAIISTEAEIQERLSAVYEELINTKDVIRNELIESRINYNKACDKHIQTGFMCEYEWIDAEISHQENFIKYDIHCHLLEIVNDFRDLYGHFPDYHQMYVTLNLIMLQLAKEEKYELAAILKNWVDRIKCIIQEKSPQFG
;
A
#
# COMPACT_ATOMS: atom_id res chain seq x y z
N MET A 1 10.19 -33.86 10.69
CA MET A 1 9.40 -32.77 10.08
C MET A 1 8.71 -32.03 11.20
N ALA A 2 9.11 -30.80 11.48
CA ALA A 2 8.51 -30.01 12.56
C ALA A 2 7.09 -29.61 12.14
N ILE A 3 6.09 -30.02 12.92
CA ILE A 3 4.70 -29.59 12.76
C ILE A 3 4.65 -28.17 13.31
N ILE A 4 4.87 -27.18 12.46
CA ILE A 4 4.62 -25.78 12.80
C ILE A 4 3.10 -25.67 13.04
N SER A 5 2.71 -25.10 14.19
CA SER A 5 1.29 -24.85 14.49
C SER A 5 0.68 -23.95 13.41
N THR A 6 -0.58 -24.20 13.02
CA THR A 6 -1.32 -23.36 12.05
C THR A 6 -1.20 -21.87 12.34
N GLU A 7 -1.19 -21.50 13.62
CA GLU A 7 -1.04 -20.10 14.05
C GLU A 7 0.36 -19.55 13.74
N ALA A 8 1.42 -20.33 13.97
CA ALA A 8 2.78 -19.89 13.68
C ALA A 8 3.01 -19.68 12.16
N GLU A 9 2.38 -20.50 11.31
CA GLU A 9 2.40 -20.32 9.86
C GLU A 9 1.64 -19.07 9.41
N ILE A 10 0.48 -18.77 10.03
CA ILE A 10 -0.24 -17.50 9.79
C ILE A 10 0.65 -16.32 10.14
N GLN A 11 1.28 -16.34 11.31
CA GLN A 11 2.16 -15.26 11.78
C GLN A 11 3.37 -15.06 10.86
N GLU A 12 4.01 -16.15 10.42
CA GLU A 12 5.13 -16.08 9.46
C GLU A 12 4.69 -15.43 8.14
N ARG A 13 3.54 -15.85 7.59
CA ARG A 13 3.01 -15.30 6.34
C ARG A 13 2.57 -13.85 6.45
N LEU A 14 1.94 -13.46 7.56
CA LEU A 14 1.58 -12.07 7.82
C LEU A 14 2.84 -11.20 7.97
N SER A 15 3.88 -11.73 8.60
CA SER A 15 5.18 -11.04 8.71
C SER A 15 5.81 -10.83 7.34
N ALA A 16 5.76 -11.82 6.45
CA ALA A 16 6.23 -11.70 5.08
C ALA A 16 5.44 -10.66 4.28
N VAL A 17 4.10 -10.61 4.43
CA VAL A 17 3.26 -9.57 3.80
C VAL A 17 3.61 -8.18 4.32
N TYR A 18 3.89 -8.05 5.62
CA TYR A 18 4.32 -6.78 6.21
C TYR A 18 5.67 -6.31 5.67
N GLU A 19 6.64 -7.21 5.54
CA GLU A 19 7.94 -6.89 4.90
C GLU A 19 7.76 -6.49 3.43
N GLU A 20 6.90 -7.17 2.69
CA GLU A 20 6.56 -6.81 1.31
C GLU A 20 5.91 -5.41 1.23
N LEU A 21 5.03 -5.08 2.18
CA LEU A 21 4.40 -3.77 2.27
C LEU A 21 5.45 -2.66 2.50
N ILE A 22 6.41 -2.89 3.40
CA ILE A 22 7.54 -1.95 3.63
C ILE A 22 8.35 -1.78 2.34
N ASN A 23 8.75 -2.88 1.71
CA ASN A 23 9.55 -2.85 0.49
C ASN A 23 8.82 -2.12 -0.64
N THR A 24 7.52 -2.38 -0.80
CA THR A 24 6.68 -1.72 -1.81
C THR A 24 6.61 -0.21 -1.55
N LYS A 25 6.40 0.21 -0.30
CA LYS A 25 6.42 1.62 0.08
C LYS A 25 7.76 2.29 -0.25
N ASP A 26 8.88 1.62 0.00
CA ASP A 26 10.21 2.17 -0.28
C ASP A 26 10.51 2.25 -1.78
N VAL A 27 10.02 1.30 -2.59
CA VAL A 27 10.07 1.39 -4.05
C VAL A 27 9.28 2.61 -4.54
N ILE A 28 8.03 2.75 -4.09
CA ILE A 28 7.17 3.89 -4.47
C ILE A 28 7.78 5.22 -4.00
N ARG A 29 8.47 5.25 -2.86
CA ARG A 29 9.20 6.43 -2.39
C ARG A 29 10.27 6.86 -3.39
N ASN A 30 11.02 5.91 -3.94
CA ASN A 30 12.06 6.21 -4.93
C ASN A 30 11.43 6.73 -6.24
N GLU A 31 10.32 6.13 -6.68
CA GLU A 31 9.54 6.60 -7.84
C GLU A 31 8.98 8.02 -7.61
N LEU A 32 8.54 8.33 -6.39
CA LEU A 32 8.09 9.67 -6.02
C LEU A 32 9.23 10.70 -6.09
N ILE A 33 10.44 10.34 -5.62
CA ILE A 33 11.61 11.20 -5.72
C ILE A 33 11.99 11.44 -7.20
N GLU A 34 12.00 10.38 -8.00
CA GLU A 34 12.32 10.47 -9.43
C GLU A 34 11.29 11.32 -10.19
N SER A 35 10.00 11.06 -9.99
CA SER A 35 8.93 11.87 -10.60
C SER A 35 9.02 13.34 -10.19
N ARG A 36 9.41 13.65 -8.95
CA ARG A 36 9.65 15.05 -8.54
C ARG A 36 10.80 15.70 -9.29
N ILE A 37 11.91 14.97 -9.50
CA ILE A 37 13.04 15.46 -10.29
C ILE A 37 12.60 15.72 -11.74
N ASN A 38 11.81 14.81 -12.32
CA ASN A 38 11.31 14.95 -13.70
C ASN A 38 10.32 16.12 -13.84
N TYR A 39 9.40 16.28 -12.87
CA TYR A 39 8.51 17.43 -12.79
C TYR A 39 9.29 18.76 -12.78
N ASN A 40 10.29 18.89 -11.89
CA ASN A 40 11.08 20.11 -11.80
C ASN A 40 11.79 20.41 -13.13
N LYS A 41 12.37 19.39 -13.79
CA LYS A 41 13.01 19.55 -15.10
C LYS A 41 12.02 19.97 -16.19
N ALA A 42 10.83 19.38 -16.22
CA ALA A 42 9.79 19.72 -17.20
C ALA A 42 9.28 21.15 -16.99
N CYS A 43 9.11 21.56 -15.72
CA CYS A 43 8.76 22.92 -15.34
C CYS A 43 9.84 23.93 -15.78
N ASP A 44 11.10 23.67 -15.47
CA ASP A 44 12.22 24.52 -15.88
C ASP A 44 12.29 24.67 -17.41
N LYS A 45 12.15 23.56 -18.15
CA LYS A 45 12.10 23.56 -19.61
C LYS A 45 10.92 24.38 -20.14
N HIS A 46 9.74 24.21 -19.55
CA HIS A 46 8.54 24.95 -19.92
C HIS A 46 8.74 26.46 -19.74
N ILE A 47 9.31 26.89 -18.62
CA ILE A 47 9.62 28.31 -18.36
C ILE A 47 10.68 28.83 -19.34
N GLN A 48 11.79 28.11 -19.52
CA GLN A 48 12.91 28.52 -20.38
C GLN A 48 12.52 28.63 -21.87
N THR A 49 11.55 27.83 -22.31
CA THR A 49 11.04 27.85 -23.68
C THR A 49 9.94 28.89 -23.91
N GLY A 50 9.62 29.71 -22.90
CA GLY A 50 8.55 30.70 -23.00
C GLY A 50 7.17 30.05 -23.01
N PHE A 51 6.97 29.04 -22.17
CA PHE A 51 5.72 28.31 -21.98
C PHE A 51 5.29 27.44 -23.19
N MET A 52 6.25 26.95 -23.98
CA MET A 52 5.95 26.16 -25.19
C MET A 52 5.83 24.65 -24.94
N CYS A 53 6.26 24.15 -23.78
CA CYS A 53 6.27 22.71 -23.44
C CYS A 53 5.16 22.32 -22.45
N GLU A 54 3.95 22.84 -22.61
CA GLU A 54 2.85 22.64 -21.64
C GLU A 54 2.49 21.17 -21.44
N TYR A 55 2.37 20.40 -22.53
CA TYR A 55 2.02 18.98 -22.48
C TYR A 55 3.01 18.16 -21.65
N GLU A 56 4.32 18.36 -21.85
CA GLU A 56 5.36 17.66 -21.10
C GLU A 56 5.34 18.02 -19.60
N TRP A 57 5.04 19.27 -19.27
CA TRP A 57 4.92 19.71 -17.88
C TRP A 57 3.68 19.12 -17.20
N ILE A 58 2.52 19.15 -17.86
CA ILE A 58 1.27 18.56 -17.35
C ILE A 58 1.44 17.05 -17.13
N ASP A 59 2.03 16.34 -18.08
CA ASP A 59 2.28 14.89 -17.96
C ASP A 59 3.19 14.59 -16.75
N ALA A 60 4.26 15.37 -16.55
CA ALA A 60 5.13 15.21 -15.40
C ALA A 60 4.46 15.56 -14.06
N GLU A 61 3.55 16.55 -14.04
CA GLU A 61 2.75 16.89 -12.87
C GLU A 61 1.78 15.76 -12.50
N ILE A 62 1.03 15.24 -13.48
CA ILE A 62 0.10 14.12 -13.27
C ILE A 62 0.86 12.91 -12.72
N SER A 63 1.99 12.56 -13.34
CA SER A 63 2.84 11.45 -12.88
C SER A 63 3.34 11.64 -11.44
N HIS A 64 3.75 12.87 -11.08
CA HIS A 64 4.19 13.16 -9.72
C HIS A 64 3.03 13.05 -8.70
N GLN A 65 1.85 13.57 -9.04
CA GLN A 65 0.66 13.49 -8.20
C GLN A 65 0.21 12.04 -7.98
N GLU A 66 0.18 11.21 -9.03
CA GLU A 66 -0.16 9.79 -8.91
C GLU A 66 0.81 9.05 -7.98
N ASN A 67 2.11 9.29 -8.12
CA ASN A 67 3.11 8.68 -7.25
C ASN A 67 3.01 9.17 -5.81
N PHE A 68 2.63 10.44 -5.59
CA PHE A 68 2.41 10.97 -4.25
C PHE A 68 1.23 10.27 -3.58
N ILE A 69 0.10 10.15 -4.28
CA ILE A 69 -1.11 9.47 -3.79
C ILE A 69 -0.80 8.01 -3.45
N LYS A 70 -0.08 7.29 -4.33
CA LYS A 70 0.36 5.91 -4.09
C LYS A 70 1.25 5.80 -2.85
N TYR A 71 2.19 6.72 -2.67
CA TYR A 71 3.09 6.71 -1.51
C TYR A 71 2.32 6.96 -0.21
N ASP A 72 1.42 7.95 -0.21
CA ASP A 72 0.63 8.37 0.93
C ASP A 72 -0.25 7.22 1.46
N ILE A 73 -0.97 6.53 0.56
CA ILE A 73 -1.80 5.39 0.97
C ILE A 73 -0.98 4.22 1.51
N HIS A 74 0.22 3.97 1.00
CA HIS A 74 1.11 2.92 1.53
C HIS A 74 1.67 3.30 2.90
N CYS A 75 1.92 4.60 3.16
CA CYS A 75 2.26 5.08 4.51
C CYS A 75 1.11 4.81 5.48
N HIS A 76 -0.11 5.23 5.13
CA HIS A 76 -1.28 5.01 5.98
C HIS A 76 -1.59 3.54 6.21
N LEU A 77 -1.48 2.71 5.17
CA LEU A 77 -1.64 1.26 5.30
C LEU A 77 -0.62 0.67 6.29
N LEU A 78 0.64 1.09 6.20
CA LEU A 78 1.69 0.62 7.10
C LEU A 78 1.44 1.06 8.54
N GLU A 79 0.99 2.29 8.76
CA GLU A 79 0.58 2.79 10.08
C GLU A 79 -0.51 1.90 10.70
N ILE A 80 -1.59 1.66 9.95
CA ILE A 80 -2.71 0.83 10.42
C ILE A 80 -2.24 -0.59 10.75
N VAL A 81 -1.48 -1.23 9.85
CA VAL A 81 -1.00 -2.60 10.08
C VAL A 81 -0.07 -2.66 11.29
N ASN A 82 0.78 -1.65 11.46
CA ASN A 82 1.73 -1.58 12.57
C ASN A 82 1.03 -1.42 13.94
N ASP A 83 -0.17 -0.83 13.99
CA ASP A 83 -0.97 -0.75 15.24
C ASP A 83 -1.41 -2.12 15.75
N PHE A 84 -1.49 -3.13 14.88
CA PHE A 84 -1.81 -4.52 15.25
C PHE A 84 -0.57 -5.38 15.49
N ARG A 85 0.63 -4.81 15.33
CA ARG A 85 1.89 -5.52 15.47
C ARG A 85 2.44 -5.37 16.89
N ASP A 86 2.75 -6.49 17.54
CA ASP A 86 3.33 -6.49 18.88
C ASP A 86 4.84 -6.24 18.88
N LEU A 87 5.43 -6.18 20.09
CA LEU A 87 6.86 -5.94 20.29
C LEU A 87 7.76 -7.07 19.74
N TYR A 88 7.21 -8.26 19.52
CA TYR A 88 7.90 -9.42 18.95
C TYR A 88 7.75 -9.48 17.43
N GLY A 89 6.94 -8.58 16.85
CA GLY A 89 6.69 -8.49 15.44
C GLY A 89 5.55 -9.37 14.95
N HIS A 90 4.76 -9.95 15.85
CA HIS A 90 3.59 -10.76 15.56
C HIS A 90 2.32 -9.90 15.49
N PHE A 91 1.29 -10.43 14.85
CA PHE A 91 -0.03 -9.82 14.71
C PHE A 91 -1.04 -10.62 15.53
N PRO A 92 -1.12 -10.46 16.86
CA PRO A 92 -2.04 -11.26 17.68
C PRO A 92 -3.52 -11.03 17.30
N ASP A 93 -3.87 -9.81 16.90
CA ASP A 93 -5.24 -9.41 16.54
C ASP A 93 -5.45 -9.33 15.02
N TYR A 94 -4.82 -10.22 14.25
CA TYR A 94 -4.85 -10.21 12.78
C TYR A 94 -6.26 -10.26 12.16
N HIS A 95 -7.24 -10.84 12.85
CA HIS A 95 -8.64 -10.79 12.44
C HIS A 95 -9.21 -9.37 12.52
N GLN A 96 -8.92 -8.64 13.60
CA GLN A 96 -9.36 -7.25 13.76
C GLN A 96 -8.62 -6.32 12.78
N MET A 97 -7.35 -6.58 12.54
CA MET A 97 -6.57 -5.93 11.49
C MET A 97 -7.27 -6.07 10.12
N TYR A 98 -7.60 -7.30 9.73
CA TYR A 98 -8.30 -7.57 8.47
C TYR A 98 -9.64 -6.81 8.38
N VAL A 99 -10.47 -6.88 9.43
CA VAL A 99 -11.76 -6.18 9.47
C VAL A 99 -11.59 -4.68 9.32
N THR A 100 -10.62 -4.09 10.02
CA THR A 100 -10.32 -2.66 9.98
C THR A 100 -9.91 -2.23 8.57
N LEU A 101 -8.95 -2.93 7.96
CA LEU A 101 -8.49 -2.64 6.60
C LEU A 101 -9.62 -2.80 5.57
N ASN A 102 -10.46 -3.82 5.72
CA ASN A 102 -11.61 -4.03 4.84
C ASN A 102 -12.65 -2.91 4.98
N LEU A 103 -12.92 -2.43 6.19
CA LEU A 103 -13.83 -1.30 6.42
C LEU A 103 -13.29 0.00 5.78
N ILE A 104 -12.00 0.27 5.92
CA ILE A 104 -11.36 1.45 5.29
C ILE A 104 -11.45 1.35 3.77
N MET A 105 -11.17 0.16 3.20
CA MET A 105 -11.30 -0.09 1.76
C MET A 105 -12.73 0.18 1.25
N LEU A 106 -13.74 -0.32 1.97
CA LEU A 106 -15.14 -0.08 1.62
C LEU A 106 -15.54 1.40 1.75
N GLN A 107 -15.01 2.09 2.77
CA GLN A 107 -15.25 3.52 2.95
C GLN A 107 -14.64 4.34 1.81
N LEU A 108 -13.40 4.02 1.38
CA LEU A 108 -12.77 4.66 0.23
C LEU A 108 -13.59 4.44 -1.05
N ALA A 109 -14.10 3.22 -1.28
CA ALA A 109 -14.95 2.94 -2.42
C ALA A 109 -16.28 3.72 -2.36
N LYS A 110 -16.86 3.88 -1.18
CA LYS A 110 -18.08 4.67 -0.95
C LYS A 110 -17.86 6.17 -1.20
N GLU A 111 -16.66 6.66 -0.93
CA GLU A 111 -16.23 8.03 -1.21
C GLU A 111 -15.76 8.23 -2.66
N GLU A 112 -15.97 7.25 -3.54
CA GLU A 112 -15.55 7.27 -4.95
C GLU A 112 -14.02 7.39 -5.15
N LYS A 113 -13.24 7.12 -4.10
CA LYS A 113 -11.77 7.06 -4.14
C LYS A 113 -11.30 5.69 -4.62
N TYR A 114 -11.71 5.32 -5.83
CA TYR A 114 -11.55 3.96 -6.36
C TYR A 114 -10.10 3.51 -6.51
N GLU A 115 -9.19 4.40 -6.86
CA GLU A 115 -7.76 4.09 -6.98
C GLU A 115 -7.16 3.68 -5.62
N LEU A 116 -7.47 4.44 -4.58
CA LEU A 116 -7.05 4.14 -3.21
C LEU A 116 -7.67 2.84 -2.70
N ALA A 117 -8.97 2.66 -2.98
CA ALA A 117 -9.67 1.44 -2.62
C ALA A 117 -9.06 0.21 -3.33
N ALA A 118 -8.65 0.33 -4.59
CA ALA A 118 -8.02 -0.75 -5.34
C ALA A 118 -6.64 -1.13 -4.77
N ILE A 119 -5.81 -0.15 -4.40
CA ILE A 119 -4.53 -0.39 -3.74
C ILE A 119 -4.76 -1.14 -2.42
N LEU A 120 -5.67 -0.65 -1.59
CA LEU A 120 -5.95 -1.27 -0.30
C LEU A 120 -6.55 -2.68 -0.44
N LYS A 121 -7.43 -2.89 -1.43
CA LYS A 121 -8.02 -4.18 -1.76
C LYS A 121 -6.97 -5.25 -2.04
N ASN A 122 -5.92 -4.92 -2.78
CA ASN A 122 -4.85 -5.88 -3.09
C ASN A 122 -4.19 -6.43 -1.82
N TRP A 123 -4.00 -5.59 -0.81
CA TRP A 123 -3.42 -6.00 0.47
C TRP A 123 -4.43 -6.74 1.35
N VAL A 124 -5.68 -6.25 1.42
CA VAL A 124 -6.78 -6.88 2.16
C VAL A 124 -7.03 -8.31 1.67
N ASP A 125 -7.06 -8.52 0.35
CA ASP A 125 -7.27 -9.83 -0.24
C ASP A 125 -6.14 -10.81 0.10
N ARG A 126 -4.88 -10.35 0.08
CA ARG A 126 -3.73 -11.18 0.48
C ARG A 126 -3.83 -11.61 1.94
N ILE A 127 -4.13 -10.67 2.84
CA ILE A 127 -4.32 -10.95 4.27
C ILE A 127 -5.48 -11.94 4.46
N LYS A 128 -6.60 -11.73 3.75
CA LYS A 128 -7.75 -12.64 3.78
C LYS A 128 -7.38 -14.06 3.36
N CYS A 129 -6.62 -14.23 2.28
CA CYS A 129 -6.19 -15.55 1.82
C CYS A 129 -5.35 -16.27 2.90
N ILE A 130 -4.43 -15.56 3.56
CA ILE A 130 -3.61 -16.14 4.65
C ILE A 130 -4.50 -16.63 5.80
N ILE A 131 -5.51 -15.85 6.17
CA ILE A 131 -6.44 -16.19 7.28
C ILE A 131 -7.40 -17.32 6.89
N GLN A 132 -7.92 -17.31 5.66
CA GLN A 132 -8.97 -18.23 5.21
C GLN A 132 -8.46 -19.60 4.76
N GLU A 133 -7.23 -19.71 4.26
CA GLU A 133 -6.67 -20.99 3.80
C GLU A 133 -6.65 -22.08 4.87
N LYS A 134 -6.82 -21.73 6.17
CA LYS A 134 -6.78 -22.71 7.27
C LYS A 134 -7.85 -22.55 8.37
N SER A 135 -8.93 -21.82 8.11
CA SER A 135 -10.15 -21.97 8.92
C SER A 135 -10.86 -23.25 8.42
N PRO A 136 -10.85 -24.39 9.15
CA PRO A 136 -11.71 -25.49 8.76
C PRO A 136 -13.15 -24.96 8.78
N GLN A 137 -13.85 -25.15 7.66
CA GLN A 137 -15.27 -24.91 7.57
C GLN A 137 -15.93 -25.78 8.66
N PHE A 138 -16.27 -25.17 9.80
CA PHE A 138 -17.23 -25.78 10.71
C PHE A 138 -18.60 -25.61 10.04
N GLY A 139 -18.96 -26.62 9.26
CA GLY A 139 -20.34 -26.90 8.86
C GLY A 139 -21.06 -27.70 9.95
#